data_AF-Q0RIG3-F1
#
_entry.id   AF-Q0RIG3-F1
#
_cell.length_a   1.000
_cell.length_b   1.000
_cell.length_c   1.000
_cell.angle_alpha   90.00
_cell.angle_beta   90.00
_cell.angle_gamma   90.00
#
_symmetry.space_group_name_H-M   'P 1'
#
loop_
_entity.id
_entity.type
_entity.pdbx_description
1 polymer ?
#
loop_
_entity_poly.entity_id
_entity_poly.type
_entity_poly.pdbx_seq_one_letter_code
_entity_poly.pdbx_strand_id
1 'polypeptide(L)'
;MTVHVHVDGDGPPLLAELAAVMPAAPALVDRLVAEFAPTAATMATPQAYWVGFNGWLTDRLSGPIMQGAVAVDDVGEQAWAILASSYWGGLELREHWGMPPVFERLGIALSPPFAEVEQGIVTQMTQRLAALRDGGERCLEILPSILREDTPSGPVHGIAYNAGVQVVKTEDPPIGQRRPHRTPRPAAVRINARHFMRVDYDLPTPNYLRVWRSAFERAVAAHPDAYERAIVGEGGQADLRDIWARAVAFGNTTWGGDAQDVWTDAYFDETIRWSSILTFGMEAAGLAAFVAVINQDPAAATAAVLCNALYLGATPGWLIGLLDTGATLPRVVGG
;
A
#
# COMPACT_ATOMS: atom_id res chain seq x y z
N MET A 1 -35.51 -8.20 -2.25
CA MET A 1 -34.76 -8.23 -3.52
C MET A 1 -33.34 -7.83 -3.18
N THR A 2 -32.39 -8.75 -3.37
CA THR A 2 -30.97 -8.43 -3.23
C THR A 2 -30.56 -7.74 -4.52
N VAL A 3 -30.20 -6.46 -4.45
CA VAL A 3 -29.66 -5.72 -5.60
C VAL A 3 -28.31 -6.35 -5.91
N HIS A 4 -28.13 -6.84 -7.14
CA HIS A 4 -26.83 -7.38 -7.57
C HIS A 4 -25.97 -6.21 -8.03
N VAL A 5 -24.86 -5.97 -7.33
CA VAL A 5 -23.89 -4.94 -7.69
C VAL A 5 -22.81 -5.56 -8.56
N HIS A 6 -22.54 -4.97 -9.71
CA HIS A 6 -21.52 -5.42 -10.65
C HIS A 6 -20.60 -4.26 -11.05
N VAL A 7 -19.30 -4.55 -11.20
CA VAL A 7 -18.32 -3.62 -11.78
C VAL A 7 -18.20 -3.88 -13.28
N ASP A 8 -18.74 -2.96 -14.07
CA ASP A 8 -18.67 -2.96 -15.53
C ASP A 8 -17.44 -2.16 -16.00
N GLY A 9 -16.51 -2.82 -16.67
CA GLY A 9 -15.26 -2.26 -17.19
C GLY A 9 -14.11 -3.26 -17.16
N ASP A 10 -13.04 -2.93 -17.88
CA ASP A 10 -11.86 -3.80 -17.97
C ASP A 10 -10.97 -3.64 -16.71
N GLY A 11 -10.44 -4.78 -16.25
CA GLY A 11 -9.35 -4.79 -15.27
C GLY A 11 -8.03 -4.31 -15.90
N PRO A 12 -6.96 -4.19 -15.10
CA PRO A 12 -5.64 -3.88 -15.66
C PRO A 12 -5.27 -4.92 -16.72
N PRO A 13 -4.62 -4.53 -17.83
CA PRO A 13 -4.06 -5.50 -18.77
C PRO A 13 -2.97 -6.30 -18.04
N LEU A 14 -3.04 -7.62 -18.11
CA LEU A 14 -2.08 -8.51 -17.44
C LEU A 14 -1.36 -9.40 -18.45
N LEU A 15 -0.06 -9.54 -18.27
CA LEU A 15 0.72 -10.66 -18.81
C LEU A 15 0.11 -11.99 -18.35
N ALA A 16 0.21 -13.03 -19.20
CA ALA A 16 -0.34 -14.35 -18.89
C ALA A 16 0.29 -14.95 -17.63
N GLU A 17 1.57 -14.69 -17.41
CA GLU A 17 2.34 -15.10 -16.24
C GLU A 17 1.83 -14.40 -14.96
N LEU A 18 1.47 -13.12 -15.05
CA LEU A 18 0.89 -12.39 -13.92
C LEU A 18 -0.51 -12.89 -13.60
N ALA A 19 -1.33 -13.14 -14.62
CA ALA A 19 -2.66 -13.74 -14.45
C ALA A 19 -2.61 -15.14 -13.82
N ALA A 20 -1.51 -15.89 -13.99
CA ALA A 20 -1.34 -17.21 -13.37
C ALA A 20 -1.11 -17.16 -11.85
N VAL A 21 -0.50 -16.08 -11.33
CA VAL A 21 -0.20 -15.92 -9.89
C VAL A 21 -1.15 -14.94 -9.18
N MET A 22 -1.82 -14.08 -9.94
CA MET A 22 -2.88 -13.16 -9.50
C MET A 22 -4.11 -13.34 -10.40
N PRO A 23 -4.84 -14.47 -10.27
CA PRO A 23 -5.98 -14.76 -11.11
C PRO A 23 -7.10 -13.72 -10.92
N ALA A 24 -7.74 -13.37 -12.04
CA ALA A 24 -8.85 -12.44 -12.01
C ALA A 24 -10.04 -12.98 -11.19
N ALA A 25 -10.53 -12.16 -10.27
CA ALA A 25 -11.58 -12.52 -9.32
C ALA A 25 -12.73 -11.48 -9.33
N PRO A 26 -13.46 -11.31 -10.45
CA PRO A 26 -14.51 -10.29 -10.56
C PRO A 26 -15.62 -10.47 -9.52
N ALA A 27 -15.99 -11.71 -9.18
CA ALA A 27 -16.99 -11.99 -8.14
C ALA A 27 -16.54 -11.52 -6.75
N LEU A 28 -15.22 -11.58 -6.45
CA LEU A 28 -14.67 -11.03 -5.21
C LEU A 28 -14.81 -9.51 -5.19
N VAL A 29 -14.50 -8.84 -6.30
CA VAL A 29 -14.65 -7.38 -6.43
C VAL A 29 -16.10 -6.95 -6.29
N ASP A 30 -17.03 -7.59 -7.00
CA ASP A 30 -18.46 -7.28 -6.93
C ASP A 30 -18.99 -7.35 -5.48
N ARG A 31 -18.58 -8.40 -4.75
CA ARG A 31 -18.89 -8.55 -3.32
C ARG A 31 -18.30 -7.42 -2.48
N LEU A 32 -17.03 -7.07 -2.70
CA LEU A 32 -16.34 -6.03 -1.95
C LEU A 32 -16.94 -4.65 -2.23
N VAL A 33 -17.31 -4.35 -3.48
CA VAL A 33 -18.01 -3.11 -3.85
C VAL A 33 -19.38 -3.03 -3.16
N ALA A 34 -20.12 -4.13 -3.12
CA ALA A 34 -21.38 -4.18 -2.37
C ALA A 34 -21.19 -3.93 -0.86
N GLU A 35 -20.12 -4.48 -0.27
CA GLU A 35 -19.76 -4.28 1.14
C GLU A 35 -19.29 -2.83 1.41
N PHE A 36 -18.65 -2.18 0.42
CA PHE A 36 -18.17 -0.80 0.48
C PHE A 36 -19.29 0.25 0.30
N ALA A 37 -20.39 -0.10 -0.38
CA ALA A 37 -21.44 0.85 -0.75
C ALA A 37 -21.97 1.74 0.41
N PRO A 38 -22.17 1.24 1.65
CA PRO A 38 -22.56 2.10 2.78
C PRO A 38 -21.50 3.14 3.14
N THR A 39 -20.22 2.78 3.03
CA THR A 39 -19.09 3.71 3.26
C THR A 39 -19.06 4.76 2.15
N ALA A 40 -19.17 4.34 0.88
CA ALA A 40 -19.19 5.24 -0.27
C ALA A 40 -20.30 6.30 -0.17
N ALA A 41 -21.49 5.93 0.32
CA ALA A 41 -22.62 6.85 0.51
C ALA A 41 -22.35 7.96 1.55
N THR A 42 -21.32 7.82 2.38
CA THR A 42 -20.95 8.80 3.42
C THR A 42 -19.71 9.63 3.06
N MET A 43 -19.07 9.36 1.93
CA MET A 43 -17.88 10.09 1.49
C MET A 43 -18.23 11.54 1.17
N ALA A 44 -17.38 12.48 1.62
CA ALA A 44 -17.58 13.90 1.34
C ALA A 44 -17.37 14.24 -0.14
N THR A 45 -16.56 13.43 -0.82
CA THR A 45 -16.15 13.62 -2.21
C THR A 45 -16.40 12.34 -3.01
N PRO A 46 -17.57 12.18 -3.65
CA PRO A 46 -17.88 11.01 -4.47
C PRO A 46 -16.93 10.77 -5.65
N GLN A 47 -16.19 11.79 -6.06
CA GLN A 47 -15.16 11.72 -7.10
C GLN A 47 -13.91 10.92 -6.66
N ALA A 48 -13.71 10.68 -5.36
CA ALA A 48 -12.61 9.89 -4.83
C ALA A 48 -13.01 8.41 -4.63
N TYR A 49 -13.98 7.92 -5.41
CA TYR A 49 -14.63 6.63 -5.15
C TYR A 49 -13.66 5.46 -5.25
N TRP A 50 -12.86 5.40 -6.31
CA TRP A 50 -11.94 4.27 -6.57
C TRP A 50 -10.72 4.33 -5.66
N VAL A 51 -10.21 5.54 -5.38
CA VAL A 51 -9.21 5.75 -4.32
C VAL A 51 -9.76 5.27 -2.97
N GLY A 52 -11.00 5.62 -2.65
CA GLY A 52 -11.68 5.23 -1.42
C GLY A 52 -11.90 3.73 -1.32
N PHE A 53 -12.37 3.11 -2.40
CA PHE A 53 -12.57 1.67 -2.49
C PHE A 53 -11.24 0.94 -2.30
N ASN A 54 -10.17 1.36 -2.99
CA ASN A 54 -8.83 0.79 -2.85
C ASN A 54 -8.29 0.87 -1.42
N GLY A 55 -8.38 2.04 -0.77
CA GLY A 55 -7.99 2.19 0.64
C GLY A 55 -8.84 1.32 1.58
N TRP A 56 -10.14 1.24 1.36
CA TRP A 56 -11.04 0.43 2.18
C TRP A 56 -10.79 -1.08 2.01
N LEU A 57 -10.68 -1.58 0.78
CA LEU A 57 -10.55 -3.02 0.54
C LEU A 57 -9.18 -3.56 0.96
N THR A 58 -8.12 -2.76 0.86
CA THR A 58 -6.79 -3.14 1.33
C THR A 58 -6.79 -3.35 2.86
N ASP A 59 -7.39 -2.45 3.63
CA ASP A 59 -7.60 -2.63 5.09
C ASP A 59 -8.49 -3.87 5.38
N ARG A 60 -9.60 -4.00 4.63
CA ARG A 60 -10.57 -5.09 4.78
C ARG A 60 -9.98 -6.49 4.56
N LEU A 61 -9.06 -6.63 3.60
CA LEU A 61 -8.38 -7.88 3.25
C LEU A 61 -7.15 -8.14 4.13
N SER A 62 -6.46 -7.08 4.58
CA SER A 62 -5.30 -7.21 5.47
C SER A 62 -5.66 -7.79 6.83
N GLY A 63 -6.78 -7.36 7.42
CA GLY A 63 -7.17 -7.77 8.77
C GLY A 63 -7.22 -9.29 8.99
N PRO A 64 -7.96 -10.06 8.18
CA PRO A 64 -8.01 -11.52 8.26
C PRO A 64 -6.64 -12.20 8.08
N ILE A 65 -5.80 -11.72 7.16
CA ILE A 65 -4.43 -12.23 6.97
C ILE A 65 -3.61 -12.04 8.24
N MET A 66 -3.62 -10.82 8.81
CA MET A 66 -2.86 -10.50 10.02
C MET A 66 -3.38 -11.20 11.27
N GLN A 67 -4.55 -11.85 11.19
CA GLN A 67 -5.15 -12.70 12.23
C GLN A 67 -4.95 -14.21 11.96
N GLY A 68 -4.27 -14.59 10.88
CA GLY A 68 -4.05 -15.99 10.51
C GLY A 68 -5.30 -16.71 9.99
N ALA A 69 -6.30 -15.96 9.50
CA ALA A 69 -7.59 -16.50 9.08
C ALA A 69 -7.72 -16.73 7.56
N VAL A 70 -6.64 -16.52 6.79
CA VAL A 70 -6.63 -16.64 5.33
C VAL A 70 -5.65 -17.72 4.91
N ALA A 71 -6.08 -18.60 4.01
CA ALA A 71 -5.23 -19.64 3.44
C ALA A 71 -4.34 -19.06 2.33
N VAL A 72 -3.19 -19.71 2.11
CA VAL A 72 -2.23 -19.30 1.07
C VAL A 72 -2.87 -19.28 -0.32
N ASP A 73 -3.75 -20.24 -0.62
CA ASP A 73 -4.36 -20.38 -1.94
C ASP A 73 -5.35 -19.23 -2.27
N ASP A 74 -5.86 -18.53 -1.25
CA ASP A 74 -6.79 -17.41 -1.44
C ASP A 74 -6.08 -16.07 -1.73
N VAL A 75 -4.76 -15.98 -1.53
CA VAL A 75 -4.05 -14.69 -1.60
C VAL A 75 -3.91 -14.16 -3.03
N GLY A 76 -3.88 -15.04 -4.04
CA GLY A 76 -3.73 -14.64 -5.44
C GLY A 76 -4.89 -13.80 -5.95
N GLU A 77 -6.13 -14.27 -5.71
CA GLU A 77 -7.36 -13.53 -6.07
C GLU A 77 -7.49 -12.21 -5.30
N GLN A 78 -7.09 -12.19 -4.02
CA GLN A 78 -7.10 -10.99 -3.19
C GLN A 78 -6.07 -9.96 -3.65
N ALA A 79 -4.86 -10.41 -4.01
CA ALA A 79 -3.81 -9.55 -4.56
C ALA A 79 -4.22 -8.97 -5.91
N TRP A 80 -4.92 -9.75 -6.76
CA TRP A 80 -5.51 -9.24 -7.99
C TRP A 80 -6.53 -8.13 -7.73
N ALA A 81 -7.43 -8.31 -6.75
CA ALA A 81 -8.43 -7.28 -6.41
C ALA A 81 -7.77 -5.96 -5.95
N ILE A 82 -6.64 -6.04 -5.24
CA ILE A 82 -5.85 -4.86 -4.87
C ILE A 82 -5.17 -4.24 -6.09
N LEU A 83 -4.53 -5.04 -6.94
CA LEU A 83 -3.93 -4.55 -8.19
C LEU A 83 -4.96 -3.82 -9.06
N ALA A 84 -6.14 -4.43 -9.26
CA ALA A 84 -7.21 -3.88 -10.08
C ALA A 84 -7.78 -2.57 -9.50
N SER A 85 -8.07 -2.55 -8.20
CA SER A 85 -8.58 -1.33 -7.55
C SER A 85 -7.53 -0.22 -7.45
N SER A 86 -6.25 -0.55 -7.30
CA SER A 86 -5.17 0.42 -7.38
C SER A 86 -5.03 0.99 -8.79
N TYR A 87 -5.19 0.15 -9.82
CA TYR A 87 -5.25 0.59 -11.21
C TYR A 87 -6.40 1.57 -11.45
N TRP A 88 -7.61 1.27 -10.97
CA TRP A 88 -8.75 2.18 -11.06
C TRP A 88 -8.54 3.46 -10.25
N GLY A 89 -7.92 3.37 -9.07
CA GLY A 89 -7.48 4.55 -8.33
C GLY A 89 -6.52 5.41 -9.15
N GLY A 90 -5.55 4.80 -9.83
CA GLY A 90 -4.61 5.49 -10.71
C GLY A 90 -5.31 6.20 -11.88
N LEU A 91 -6.30 5.56 -12.51
CA LEU A 91 -7.13 6.17 -13.54
C LEU A 91 -7.94 7.36 -13.00
N GLU A 92 -8.51 7.23 -11.79
CA GLU A 92 -9.28 8.30 -11.11
C GLU A 92 -8.40 9.50 -10.80
N LEU A 93 -7.20 9.24 -10.25
CA LEU A 93 -6.21 10.28 -10.07
C LEU A 93 -5.86 10.93 -11.41
N ARG A 94 -5.56 10.18 -12.47
CA ARG A 94 -5.27 10.77 -13.79
C ARG A 94 -6.42 11.65 -14.30
N GLU A 95 -7.67 11.24 -14.14
CA GLU A 95 -8.84 12.02 -14.57
C GLU A 95 -9.03 13.33 -13.77
N HIS A 96 -8.68 13.35 -12.49
CA HIS A 96 -8.89 14.50 -11.60
C HIS A 96 -7.63 15.33 -11.33
N TRP A 97 -6.45 14.73 -11.50
CA TRP A 97 -5.11 15.29 -11.31
C TRP A 97 -4.43 15.63 -12.64
N GLY A 98 -4.82 14.99 -13.73
CA GLY A 98 -4.01 14.92 -14.95
C GLY A 98 -2.86 13.94 -14.83
N MET A 99 -2.00 13.87 -15.85
CA MET A 99 -0.74 13.12 -15.77
C MET A 99 0.24 13.91 -14.87
N PRO A 100 0.74 13.35 -13.78
CA PRO A 100 1.55 14.09 -12.82
C PRO A 100 2.90 14.57 -13.40
N PRO A 101 3.21 15.88 -13.34
CA PRO A 101 4.55 16.40 -13.72
C PRO A 101 5.68 15.82 -12.88
N VAL A 102 5.36 15.20 -11.73
CA VAL A 102 6.33 14.51 -10.89
C VAL A 102 6.94 13.29 -11.59
N PHE A 103 6.22 12.61 -12.50
CA PHE A 103 6.78 11.47 -13.22
C PHE A 103 7.91 11.89 -14.17
N GLU A 104 7.73 13.00 -14.89
CA GLU A 104 8.80 13.60 -15.71
C GLU A 104 9.98 14.06 -14.82
N ARG A 105 9.71 14.71 -13.69
CA ARG A 105 10.74 15.18 -12.75
C ARG A 105 11.53 14.03 -12.10
N LEU A 106 10.88 12.90 -11.86
CA LEU A 106 11.49 11.69 -11.32
C LEU A 106 12.16 10.82 -12.41
N GLY A 107 12.10 11.23 -13.69
CA GLY A 107 12.67 10.48 -14.81
C GLY A 107 11.98 9.13 -15.05
N ILE A 108 10.75 8.96 -14.57
CA ILE A 108 9.98 7.72 -14.73
C ILE A 108 9.41 7.71 -16.15
N ALA A 109 10.17 7.16 -17.07
CA ALA A 109 9.72 6.89 -18.44
C ALA A 109 9.06 5.51 -18.50
N LEU A 110 7.73 5.48 -18.35
CA LEU A 110 6.95 4.26 -18.50
C LEU A 110 5.88 4.49 -19.55
N SER A 111 6.12 3.96 -20.74
CA SER A 111 5.14 3.89 -21.81
C SER A 111 4.57 2.47 -21.84
N PRO A 112 3.26 2.28 -22.08
CA PRO A 112 2.72 0.95 -22.33
C PRO A 112 3.49 0.22 -23.44
N PRO A 113 3.76 -1.10 -23.31
CA PRO A 113 3.33 -2.02 -22.25
C PRO A 113 4.27 -2.05 -21.02
N PHE A 114 3.70 -2.19 -19.81
CA PHE A 114 4.42 -2.19 -18.52
C PHE A 114 5.05 -3.55 -18.14
N ALA A 115 5.54 -4.29 -19.14
CA ALA A 115 5.93 -5.68 -18.99
C ALA A 115 7.03 -5.91 -17.94
N GLU A 116 7.98 -4.98 -17.80
CA GLU A 116 9.04 -5.07 -16.80
C GLU A 116 8.49 -4.97 -15.37
N VAL A 117 7.51 -4.09 -15.15
CA VAL A 117 6.83 -3.93 -13.85
C VAL A 117 6.06 -5.20 -13.51
N GLU A 118 5.28 -5.70 -14.46
CA GLU A 118 4.50 -6.93 -14.27
C GLU A 118 5.39 -8.15 -14.04
N GLN A 119 6.51 -8.27 -14.75
CA GLN A 119 7.49 -9.35 -14.54
C GLN A 119 8.16 -9.28 -13.16
N GLY A 120 8.38 -8.07 -12.65
CA GLY A 120 8.83 -7.85 -11.27
C GLY A 120 7.84 -8.42 -10.26
N ILE A 121 6.55 -8.11 -10.44
CA ILE A 121 5.46 -8.66 -9.60
C ILE A 121 5.41 -10.19 -9.70
N VAL A 122 5.48 -10.76 -10.91
CA VAL A 122 5.49 -12.22 -11.11
C VAL A 122 6.62 -12.87 -10.30
N THR A 123 7.83 -12.33 -10.40
CA THR A 123 9.03 -12.87 -9.73
C THR A 123 8.84 -12.85 -8.22
N GLN A 124 8.41 -11.70 -7.69
CA GLN A 124 8.20 -11.47 -6.27
C GLN A 124 7.06 -12.33 -5.70
N MET A 125 5.93 -12.41 -6.40
CA MET A 125 4.76 -13.19 -6.01
C MET A 125 5.09 -14.68 -6.02
N THR A 126 5.78 -15.16 -7.06
CA THR A 126 6.22 -16.56 -7.15
C THR A 126 7.12 -16.95 -5.99
N GLN A 127 8.09 -16.10 -5.63
CA GLN A 127 8.98 -16.33 -4.49
C GLN A 127 8.20 -16.44 -3.16
N ARG A 128 7.27 -15.52 -2.92
CA ARG A 128 6.46 -15.49 -1.69
C ARG A 128 5.51 -16.68 -1.61
N LEU A 129 4.81 -17.01 -2.70
CA LEU A 129 3.92 -18.18 -2.77
C LEU A 129 4.67 -19.49 -2.56
N ALA A 130 5.87 -19.63 -3.12
CA ALA A 130 6.72 -20.79 -2.88
C ALA A 130 7.08 -20.91 -1.38
N ALA A 131 7.53 -19.82 -0.76
CA ALA A 131 7.87 -19.82 0.66
C ALA A 131 6.66 -20.12 1.56
N LEU A 132 5.49 -19.57 1.24
CA LEU A 132 4.25 -19.82 1.98
C LEU A 132 3.83 -21.29 1.92
N ARG A 133 4.01 -21.96 0.77
CA ARG A 133 3.72 -23.39 0.60
C ARG A 133 4.72 -24.29 1.33
N ASP A 134 5.98 -23.86 1.39
CA ASP A 134 7.06 -24.56 2.09
C ASP A 134 7.01 -24.37 3.63
N GLY A 135 6.24 -23.38 4.11
CA GLY A 135 5.94 -23.18 5.52
C GLY A 135 6.67 -22.01 6.18
N GLY A 136 6.35 -21.74 7.44
CA GLY A 136 6.79 -20.55 8.17
C GLY A 136 8.30 -20.37 8.30
N GLU A 137 9.07 -21.46 8.37
CA GLU A 137 10.54 -21.41 8.37
C GLU A 137 11.06 -20.84 7.05
N ARG A 138 10.49 -21.29 5.91
CA ARG A 138 10.87 -20.77 4.61
C ARG A 138 10.43 -19.32 4.43
N CYS A 139 9.30 -18.93 5.01
CA CYS A 139 8.92 -17.52 5.10
C CYS A 139 9.96 -16.71 5.87
N LEU A 140 10.43 -17.21 7.02
CA LEU A 140 11.42 -16.54 7.86
C LEU A 140 12.74 -16.31 7.11
N GLU A 141 13.20 -17.29 6.35
CA GLU A 141 14.42 -17.22 5.54
C GLU A 141 14.41 -16.10 4.49
N ILE A 142 13.25 -15.78 3.91
CA ILE A 142 13.16 -14.76 2.85
C ILE A 142 12.91 -13.34 3.37
N LEU A 143 12.50 -13.19 4.64
CA LEU A 143 12.18 -11.88 5.23
C LEU A 143 13.33 -10.87 5.20
N PRO A 144 14.61 -11.23 5.45
CA PRO A 144 15.71 -10.28 5.36
C PRO A 144 15.84 -9.64 3.97
N SER A 145 15.52 -10.39 2.90
CA SER A 145 15.47 -9.89 1.52
C SER A 145 14.26 -9.00 1.32
N ILE A 146 13.07 -9.43 1.74
CA ILE A 146 11.82 -8.67 1.58
C ILE A 146 11.93 -7.31 2.27
N LEU A 147 12.44 -7.25 3.50
CA LEU A 147 12.63 -5.99 4.25
C LEU A 147 13.52 -4.99 3.50
N ARG A 148 14.43 -5.47 2.65
CA ARG A 148 15.42 -4.67 1.89
C ARG A 148 15.00 -4.36 0.46
N GLU A 149 13.78 -4.72 0.07
CA GLU A 149 13.24 -4.31 -1.22
C GLU A 149 13.05 -2.78 -1.23
N ASP A 150 13.96 -2.07 -1.91
CA ASP A 150 13.93 -0.62 -2.08
C ASP A 150 12.96 -0.20 -3.19
N THR A 151 11.73 -0.71 -3.09
CA THR A 151 10.63 -0.42 -4.01
C THR A 151 9.34 -0.21 -3.22
N PRO A 152 8.33 0.48 -3.76
CA PRO A 152 7.08 0.70 -3.04
C PRO A 152 6.33 -0.57 -2.58
N SER A 153 6.60 -1.72 -3.18
CA SER A 153 6.06 -3.03 -2.77
C SER A 153 6.80 -3.66 -1.58
N GLY A 154 7.97 -3.13 -1.23
CA GLY A 154 8.75 -3.53 -0.05
C GLY A 154 8.17 -2.91 1.23
N PRO A 155 8.09 -3.65 2.35
CA PRO A 155 7.39 -3.19 3.55
C PRO A 155 8.05 -1.97 4.21
N VAL A 156 9.38 -1.93 4.30
CA VAL A 156 10.08 -0.77 4.91
C VAL A 156 9.87 0.49 4.06
N HIS A 157 10.04 0.38 2.75
CA HIS A 157 9.78 1.49 1.83
C HIS A 157 8.31 1.91 1.87
N GLY A 158 7.35 0.98 1.84
CA GLY A 158 5.92 1.28 1.87
C GLY A 158 5.48 2.02 3.14
N ILE A 159 6.00 1.63 4.31
CA ILE A 159 5.72 2.31 5.58
C ILE A 159 6.31 3.71 5.59
N ALA A 160 7.57 3.84 5.17
CA ALA A 160 8.27 5.11 5.11
C ALA A 160 7.65 6.08 4.10
N TYR A 161 7.21 5.59 2.94
CA TYR A 161 6.43 6.34 1.97
C TYR A 161 5.22 6.98 2.61
N ASN A 162 4.43 6.20 3.35
CA ASN A 162 3.26 6.70 4.03
C ASN A 162 3.59 7.67 5.17
N ALA A 163 4.72 7.50 5.86
CA ALA A 163 5.19 8.52 6.80
C ALA A 163 5.37 9.87 6.09
N GLY A 164 5.95 9.89 4.89
CA GLY A 164 6.03 11.09 4.06
C GLY A 164 4.64 11.65 3.69
N VAL A 165 3.68 10.80 3.31
CA VAL A 165 2.28 11.22 3.06
C VAL A 165 1.68 11.94 4.28
N GLN A 166 1.94 11.43 5.49
CA GLN A 166 1.47 12.10 6.72
C GLN A 166 2.09 13.48 6.90
N VAL A 167 3.38 13.67 6.60
CA VAL A 167 4.03 14.99 6.65
C VAL A 167 3.37 15.97 5.70
N VAL A 168 3.12 15.58 4.45
CA VAL A 168 2.42 16.41 3.47
C VAL A 168 1.05 16.82 3.97
N LYS A 169 0.27 15.88 4.50
CA LYS A 169 -1.06 16.16 5.09
C LYS A 169 -1.01 17.26 6.16
N THR A 170 0.08 17.32 6.90
CA THR A 170 0.17 18.07 8.16
C THR A 170 0.97 19.35 8.11
N GLU A 171 2.04 19.38 7.34
CA GLU A 171 3.03 20.47 7.34
C GLU A 171 3.02 21.26 6.02
N ASP A 172 2.65 20.62 4.90
CA ASP A 172 2.73 21.24 3.58
C ASP A 172 1.68 20.69 2.58
N PRO A 173 0.36 20.82 2.86
CA PRO A 173 -0.65 20.42 1.91
C PRO A 173 -0.59 21.37 0.71
N PRO A 174 -0.36 20.87 -0.52
CA PRO A 174 -0.03 21.76 -1.62
C PRO A 174 -1.30 22.34 -2.20
N ILE A 175 -1.45 23.67 -2.10
CA ILE A 175 -2.39 24.38 -2.96
C ILE A 175 -1.77 25.71 -3.36
N GLY A 176 -1.54 25.83 -4.66
CA GLY A 176 -1.44 27.02 -5.49
C GLY A 176 -1.30 28.30 -4.70
N GLN A 177 -0.06 28.77 -4.59
CA GLN A 177 0.35 30.06 -4.02
C GLN A 177 -0.42 30.49 -2.75
N ARG A 178 0.24 30.44 -1.58
CA ARG A 178 -0.15 31.24 -0.39
C ARG A 178 -1.55 30.94 0.18
N ARG A 179 -1.61 30.28 1.34
CA ARG A 179 -2.81 30.28 2.22
C ARG A 179 -2.58 31.10 3.50
N PRO A 180 -2.64 32.45 3.47
CA PRO A 180 -2.47 33.30 4.66
C PRO A 180 -3.61 33.18 5.71
N HIS A 181 -4.67 32.39 5.43
CA HIS A 181 -5.87 32.34 6.26
C HIS A 181 -6.22 30.96 6.85
N ARG A 182 -5.45 29.90 6.58
CA ARG A 182 -5.64 28.60 7.25
C ARG A 182 -4.89 28.63 8.58
N THR A 183 -5.57 28.44 9.71
CA THR A 183 -4.89 28.28 11.00
C THR A 183 -4.05 27.01 10.95
N PRO A 184 -2.73 27.08 11.20
CA PRO A 184 -1.90 25.88 11.32
C PRO A 184 -2.53 24.94 12.34
N ARG A 185 -2.86 23.73 11.93
CA ARG A 185 -3.21 22.67 12.87
C ARG A 185 -1.89 21.97 13.20
N PRO A 186 -1.38 22.06 14.44
CA PRO A 186 -0.18 21.31 14.79
C PRO A 186 -0.51 19.83 14.68
N ALA A 187 0.24 19.11 13.87
CA ALA A 187 0.04 17.68 13.74
C ALA A 187 0.83 16.89 14.76
N ALA A 188 0.22 15.79 15.18
CA ALA A 188 0.75 14.83 16.12
C ALA A 188 1.76 13.85 15.50
N VAL A 189 2.27 14.12 14.29
CA VAL A 189 3.11 13.18 13.54
C VAL A 189 4.57 13.55 13.71
N ARG A 190 5.32 12.74 14.47
CA ARG A 190 6.77 12.90 14.60
C ARG A 190 7.48 11.80 13.82
N ILE A 191 7.91 12.09 12.59
CA ILE A 191 8.89 11.22 11.92
C ILE A 191 10.23 11.46 12.61
N ASN A 192 10.60 10.57 13.52
CA ASN A 192 11.95 10.54 14.04
C ASN A 192 12.70 9.44 13.30
N ALA A 193 13.70 9.79 12.49
CA ALA A 193 14.57 8.81 11.84
C ALA A 193 15.33 7.92 12.86
N ARG A 194 15.44 8.37 14.14
CA ARG A 194 15.94 7.54 15.26
C ARG A 194 14.88 6.59 15.82
N HIS A 195 13.60 6.80 15.53
CA HIS A 195 12.47 5.91 15.85
C HIS A 195 11.93 5.28 14.56
N PHE A 196 12.80 4.51 13.90
CA PHE A 196 12.50 3.72 12.71
C PHE A 196 11.17 2.93 12.89
N MET A 197 10.34 2.87 11.83
CA MET A 197 9.04 2.16 11.78
C MET A 197 7.87 2.76 12.55
N ARG A 198 7.98 3.99 13.07
CA ARG A 198 6.85 4.68 13.72
C ARG A 198 6.17 5.68 12.79
N VAL A 199 4.87 5.46 12.53
CA VAL A 199 3.97 6.40 11.88
C VAL A 199 2.81 6.72 12.81
N ASP A 200 2.72 7.97 13.27
CA ASP A 200 1.59 8.42 14.10
C ASP A 200 0.48 8.91 13.16
N TYR A 201 -0.57 8.10 12.94
CA TYR A 201 -1.72 8.51 12.13
C TYR A 201 -2.67 9.41 12.91
N ASP A 202 -3.37 10.30 12.21
CA ASP A 202 -4.53 11.03 12.75
C ASP A 202 -5.85 10.24 12.62
N LEU A 203 -5.79 9.02 12.09
CA LEU A 203 -6.92 8.12 11.90
C LEU A 203 -6.98 7.01 12.97
N PRO A 204 -8.17 6.46 13.28
CA PRO A 204 -8.29 5.29 14.14
C PRO A 204 -7.49 4.11 13.59
N THR A 205 -6.50 3.64 14.36
CA THR A 205 -5.69 2.48 13.98
C THR A 205 -6.52 1.19 14.09
N PRO A 206 -6.58 0.34 13.04
CA PRO A 206 -7.34 -0.90 13.09
C PRO A 206 -6.76 -1.87 14.13
N ASN A 207 -7.61 -2.76 14.65
CA ASN A 207 -7.23 -3.63 15.77
C ASN A 207 -6.00 -4.49 15.46
N TYR A 208 -5.93 -5.08 14.26
CA TYR A 208 -4.81 -5.94 13.87
C TYR A 208 -3.47 -5.18 13.90
N LEU A 209 -3.44 -3.93 13.42
CA LEU A 209 -2.23 -3.11 13.43
C LEU A 209 -1.81 -2.75 14.85
N ARG A 210 -2.75 -2.46 15.76
CA ARG A 210 -2.43 -2.23 17.18
C ARG A 210 -1.78 -3.46 17.84
N VAL A 211 -2.26 -4.66 17.51
CA VAL A 211 -1.68 -5.92 18.01
C VAL A 211 -0.23 -6.06 17.54
N TRP A 212 0.04 -5.82 16.26
CA TRP A 212 1.39 -5.94 15.69
C TRP A 212 2.35 -4.85 16.17
N ARG A 213 1.88 -3.60 16.36
CA ARG A 213 2.66 -2.54 17.03
C ARG A 213 3.08 -2.96 18.43
N SER A 214 2.14 -3.49 19.21
CA SER A 214 2.43 -3.95 20.57
C SER A 214 3.37 -5.17 20.59
N ALA A 215 3.24 -6.09 19.63
CA ALA A 215 4.15 -7.23 19.48
C ALA A 215 5.56 -6.78 19.12
N PHE A 216 5.69 -5.84 18.19
CA PHE A 216 6.96 -5.25 17.79
C PHE A 216 7.65 -4.52 18.94
N GLU A 217 6.93 -3.67 19.68
CA GLU A 217 7.46 -2.98 20.86
C GLU A 217 8.02 -3.96 21.90
N ARG A 218 7.31 -5.07 22.17
CA ARG A 218 7.81 -6.12 23.06
C ARG A 218 9.06 -6.80 22.51
N ALA A 219 9.09 -7.13 21.22
CA ALA A 219 10.22 -7.80 20.59
C ALA A 219 11.49 -6.92 20.65
N VAL A 220 11.37 -5.64 20.30
CA VAL A 220 12.49 -4.68 20.36
C VAL A 220 12.98 -4.48 21.80
N ALA A 221 12.07 -4.35 22.77
CA ALA A 221 12.44 -4.20 24.17
C ALA A 221 13.15 -5.44 24.74
N ALA A 222 12.75 -6.64 24.33
CA ALA A 222 13.36 -7.88 24.77
C ALA A 222 14.70 -8.18 24.07
N HIS A 223 14.86 -7.76 22.82
CA HIS A 223 15.98 -8.12 21.95
C HIS A 223 16.55 -6.93 21.14
N PRO A 224 17.04 -5.87 21.81
CA PRO A 224 17.49 -4.65 21.14
C PRO A 224 18.66 -4.89 20.16
N ASP A 225 19.59 -5.80 20.47
CA ASP A 225 20.72 -6.12 19.58
C ASP A 225 20.27 -6.87 18.33
N ALA A 226 19.26 -7.74 18.43
CA ALA A 226 18.72 -8.44 17.27
C ALA A 226 17.97 -7.48 16.35
N TYR A 227 17.25 -6.52 16.94
CA TYR A 227 16.62 -5.43 16.21
C TYR A 227 17.65 -4.57 15.46
N GLU A 228 18.74 -4.15 16.12
CA GLU A 228 19.78 -3.36 15.47
C GLU A 228 20.46 -4.13 14.33
N ARG A 229 20.77 -5.42 14.52
CA ARG A 229 21.30 -6.27 13.44
C ARG A 229 20.33 -6.41 12.28
N ALA A 230 19.02 -6.52 12.54
CA ALA A 230 18.02 -6.59 11.49
C ALA A 230 17.99 -5.31 10.64
N ILE A 231 18.21 -4.14 11.26
CA ILE A 231 18.27 -2.84 10.57
C ILE A 231 19.54 -2.68 9.75
N VAL A 232 20.71 -2.84 10.38
CA VAL A 232 22.01 -2.61 9.73
C VAL A 232 22.27 -3.68 8.66
N GLY A 233 21.84 -4.91 8.90
CA GLY A 233 22.10 -6.05 8.04
C GLY A 233 23.53 -6.58 8.16
N GLU A 234 23.83 -7.54 7.29
CA GLU A 234 25.16 -8.11 7.12
C GLU A 234 25.97 -7.36 6.05
N GLY A 235 27.27 -7.68 5.93
CA GLY A 235 28.13 -7.08 4.93
C GLY A 235 27.58 -7.25 3.50
N GLY A 236 27.42 -6.14 2.79
CA GLY A 236 26.85 -6.10 1.43
C GLY A 236 25.33 -5.93 1.37
N GLN A 237 24.64 -5.89 2.50
CA GLN A 237 23.22 -5.53 2.57
C GLN A 237 23.04 -4.03 2.78
N ALA A 238 21.92 -3.48 2.31
CA ALA A 238 21.53 -2.10 2.59
C ALA A 238 21.07 -1.95 4.05
N ASP A 239 21.43 -0.82 4.67
CA ASP A 239 20.85 -0.37 5.93
C ASP A 239 19.39 0.05 5.67
N LEU A 240 18.46 -0.50 6.44
CA LEU A 240 17.04 -0.20 6.30
C LEU A 240 16.70 1.26 6.58
N ARG A 241 17.53 1.98 7.34
CA ARG A 241 17.38 3.43 7.58
C ARG A 241 17.59 4.25 6.33
N ASP A 242 18.48 3.81 5.44
CA ASP A 242 18.73 4.50 4.17
C ASP A 242 17.53 4.34 3.23
N ILE A 243 16.96 3.13 3.16
CA ILE A 243 15.70 2.86 2.43
C ILE A 243 14.58 3.72 3.01
N TRP A 244 14.42 3.74 4.34
CA TRP A 244 13.42 4.56 5.01
C TRP A 244 13.55 6.04 4.66
N ALA A 245 14.75 6.61 4.76
CA ALA A 245 14.97 8.03 4.47
C ALA A 245 14.63 8.38 3.01
N ARG A 246 15.03 7.55 2.04
CA ARG A 246 14.67 7.74 0.62
C ARG A 246 13.17 7.63 0.40
N ALA A 247 12.53 6.64 1.00
CA ALA A 247 11.10 6.41 0.84
C ALA A 247 10.23 7.54 1.45
N VAL A 248 10.63 8.11 2.59
CA VAL A 248 9.98 9.33 3.14
C VAL A 248 10.07 10.47 2.14
N ALA A 249 11.26 10.71 1.57
CA ALA A 249 11.46 11.77 0.57
C ALA A 249 10.62 11.51 -0.70
N PHE A 250 10.50 10.26 -1.12
CA PHE A 250 9.66 9.85 -2.25
C PHE A 250 8.16 10.11 -1.97
N GLY A 251 7.67 9.76 -0.78
CA GLY A 251 6.29 10.05 -0.36
C GLY A 251 5.98 11.55 -0.35
N ASN A 252 6.88 12.34 0.24
CA ASN A 252 6.79 13.81 0.24
C ASN A 252 6.75 14.38 -1.17
N THR A 253 7.56 13.86 -2.09
CA THR A 253 7.62 14.35 -3.47
C THR A 253 6.39 13.96 -4.28
N THR A 254 5.82 12.78 -4.01
CA THR A 254 4.67 12.24 -4.76
C THR A 254 3.38 13.01 -4.44
N TRP A 255 3.16 13.35 -3.17
CA TRP A 255 1.92 13.98 -2.72
C TRP A 255 2.08 15.47 -2.39
N GLY A 256 3.31 15.95 -2.23
CA GLY A 256 3.65 17.32 -1.87
C GLY A 256 3.90 18.25 -3.07
N GLY A 257 3.94 19.55 -2.79
CA GLY A 257 4.26 20.62 -3.75
C GLY A 257 3.22 20.84 -4.87
N ASP A 258 3.54 21.74 -5.80
CA ASP A 258 2.65 22.29 -6.85
C ASP A 258 1.95 21.24 -7.74
N ALA A 259 2.32 19.96 -7.63
CA ALA A 259 1.66 18.89 -8.34
C ALA A 259 0.16 18.82 -8.00
N GLN A 260 -0.26 19.11 -6.76
CA GLN A 260 -1.67 18.99 -6.33
C GLN A 260 -2.49 20.28 -6.43
N ASP A 261 -1.96 21.32 -7.07
CA ASP A 261 -2.56 22.66 -7.10
C ASP A 261 -3.96 22.74 -7.74
N VAL A 262 -4.31 21.74 -8.53
CA VAL A 262 -5.62 21.64 -9.21
C VAL A 262 -6.70 20.96 -8.37
N TRP A 263 -6.33 20.34 -7.25
CA TRP A 263 -7.28 19.63 -6.38
C TRP A 263 -8.04 20.59 -5.46
N THR A 264 -9.30 20.24 -5.20
CA THR A 264 -10.06 20.89 -4.12
C THR A 264 -9.60 20.35 -2.76
N ASP A 265 -9.73 21.16 -1.70
CA ASP A 265 -9.45 20.72 -0.32
C ASP A 265 -10.16 19.40 0.03
N ALA A 266 -11.44 19.30 -0.37
CA ALA A 266 -12.25 18.11 -0.08
C ALA A 266 -11.75 16.87 -0.81
N TYR A 267 -11.31 17.01 -2.06
CA TYR A 267 -10.73 15.89 -2.82
C TYR A 267 -9.37 15.49 -2.26
N PHE A 268 -8.51 16.46 -1.94
CA PHE A 268 -7.21 16.21 -1.33
C PHE A 268 -7.35 15.50 0.03
N ASP A 269 -8.16 16.05 0.94
CA ASP A 269 -8.34 15.49 2.28
C ASP A 269 -8.91 14.05 2.23
N GLU A 270 -9.87 13.78 1.34
CA GLU A 270 -10.44 12.44 1.15
C GLU A 270 -9.42 11.47 0.52
N THR A 271 -8.72 11.90 -0.53
CA THR A 271 -7.70 11.08 -1.23
C THR A 271 -6.55 10.71 -0.31
N ILE A 272 -6.02 11.69 0.42
CA ILE A 272 -4.91 11.47 1.36
C ILE A 272 -5.34 10.61 2.54
N ARG A 273 -6.59 10.76 3.03
CA ARG A 273 -7.15 9.87 4.05
C ARG A 273 -7.13 8.40 3.59
N TRP A 274 -7.63 8.10 2.41
CA TRP A 274 -7.68 6.73 1.90
C TRP A 274 -6.31 6.17 1.54
N SER A 275 -5.42 7.01 1.00
CA SER A 275 -4.00 6.66 0.79
C SER A 275 -3.30 6.29 2.12
N SER A 276 -3.65 6.97 3.21
CA SER A 276 -3.15 6.62 4.55
C SER A 276 -3.64 5.24 5.00
N ILE A 277 -4.95 4.97 4.84
CA ILE A 277 -5.58 3.70 5.23
C ILE A 277 -5.00 2.53 4.45
N LEU A 278 -4.74 2.72 3.15
CA LEU A 278 -4.13 1.71 2.28
C LEU A 278 -2.90 1.06 2.92
N THR A 279 -2.08 1.84 3.61
CA THR A 279 -0.80 1.36 4.13
C THR A 279 -0.86 0.68 5.50
N PHE A 280 -2.02 0.63 6.17
CA PHE A 280 -2.14 -0.02 7.48
C PHE A 280 -1.74 -1.49 7.46
N GLY A 281 -2.16 -2.24 6.43
CA GLY A 281 -1.76 -3.63 6.23
C GLY A 281 -0.27 -3.77 5.96
N MET A 282 0.31 -2.91 5.13
CA MET A 282 1.76 -2.91 4.85
C MET A 282 2.58 -2.64 6.12
N GLU A 283 2.12 -1.72 6.98
CA GLU A 283 2.75 -1.50 8.29
C GLU A 283 2.67 -2.74 9.17
N ALA A 284 1.49 -3.36 9.26
CA ALA A 284 1.35 -4.59 10.03
C ALA A 284 2.26 -5.72 9.49
N ALA A 285 2.40 -5.85 8.17
CA ALA A 285 3.29 -6.81 7.52
C ALA A 285 4.77 -6.55 7.87
N GLY A 286 5.22 -5.29 7.79
CA GLY A 286 6.59 -4.92 8.14
C GLY A 286 6.89 -5.13 9.63
N LEU A 287 5.96 -4.75 10.51
CA LEU A 287 6.10 -4.99 11.95
C LEU A 287 6.13 -6.50 12.27
N ALA A 288 5.27 -7.29 11.63
CA ALA A 288 5.29 -8.75 11.74
C ALA A 288 6.61 -9.35 11.25
N ALA A 289 7.17 -8.84 10.14
CA ALA A 289 8.47 -9.27 9.65
C ALA A 289 9.60 -9.01 10.66
N PHE A 290 9.60 -7.86 11.33
CA PHE A 290 10.56 -7.59 12.40
C PHE A 290 10.35 -8.50 13.60
N VAL A 291 9.10 -8.69 14.05
CA VAL A 291 8.80 -9.63 15.15
C VAL A 291 9.32 -11.03 14.80
N ALA A 292 9.07 -11.49 13.57
CA ALA A 292 9.52 -12.78 13.07
C ALA A 292 11.04 -12.90 13.08
N VAL A 293 11.77 -11.94 12.52
CA VAL A 293 13.24 -11.96 12.46
C VAL A 293 13.87 -11.85 13.85
N ILE A 294 13.32 -11.01 14.73
CA ILE A 294 13.86 -10.80 16.08
C ILE A 294 13.66 -12.05 16.94
N ASN A 295 12.44 -12.61 16.94
CA ASN A 295 12.07 -13.72 17.81
C ASN A 295 12.28 -15.09 17.18
N GLN A 296 12.66 -15.15 15.89
CA GLN A 296 12.68 -16.37 15.08
C GLN A 296 11.30 -17.06 15.10
N ASP A 297 10.24 -16.29 14.78
CA ASP A 297 8.84 -16.72 14.86
C ASP A 297 8.28 -17.06 13.46
N PRO A 298 8.09 -18.35 13.13
CA PRO A 298 7.58 -18.79 11.83
C PRO A 298 6.14 -18.35 11.55
N ALA A 299 5.30 -18.23 12.58
CA ALA A 299 3.89 -17.83 12.41
C ALA A 299 3.80 -16.34 12.07
N ALA A 300 4.60 -15.50 12.74
CA ALA A 300 4.75 -14.10 12.37
C ALA A 300 5.35 -13.95 10.97
N ALA A 301 6.29 -14.84 10.59
CA ALA A 301 6.85 -14.83 9.25
C ALA A 301 5.82 -15.14 8.17
N THR A 302 4.97 -16.16 8.39
CA THR A 302 3.86 -16.47 7.47
C THR A 302 2.91 -15.28 7.32
N ALA A 303 2.50 -14.64 8.42
CA ALA A 303 1.62 -13.47 8.35
C ALA A 303 2.26 -12.30 7.57
N ALA A 304 3.55 -12.04 7.81
CA ALA A 304 4.30 -10.99 7.12
C ALA A 304 4.43 -11.26 5.61
N VAL A 305 4.81 -12.47 5.22
CA VAL A 305 4.97 -12.85 3.80
C VAL A 305 3.61 -12.87 3.09
N LEU A 306 2.56 -13.41 3.72
CA LEU A 306 1.22 -13.45 3.14
C LEU A 306 0.66 -12.03 2.94
N CYS A 307 0.80 -11.16 3.94
CA CYS A 307 0.33 -9.78 3.82
C CYS A 307 1.20 -8.97 2.86
N ASN A 308 2.50 -9.23 2.74
CA ASN A 308 3.31 -8.54 1.74
C ASN A 308 2.98 -9.01 0.31
N ALA A 309 2.69 -10.30 0.10
CA ALA A 309 2.21 -10.83 -1.18
C ALA A 309 0.90 -10.14 -1.63
N LEU A 310 -0.02 -9.91 -0.70
CA LEU A 310 -1.27 -9.17 -0.93
C LEU A 310 -1.03 -7.77 -1.55
N TYR A 311 0.05 -7.10 -1.17
CA TYR A 311 0.35 -5.72 -1.54
C TYR A 311 1.23 -5.56 -2.78
N LEU A 312 1.76 -6.63 -3.37
CA LEU A 312 2.74 -6.53 -4.45
C LEU A 312 2.24 -5.70 -5.65
N GLY A 313 0.96 -5.83 -5.98
CA GLY A 313 0.32 -5.09 -7.06
C GLY A 313 -0.22 -3.72 -6.65
N ALA A 314 -0.17 -3.34 -5.37
CA ALA A 314 -0.80 -2.13 -4.87
C ALA A 314 -0.21 -0.87 -5.54
N THR A 315 1.06 -0.54 -5.31
CA THR A 315 1.68 0.64 -5.93
C THR A 315 1.86 0.52 -7.44
N PRO A 316 2.28 -0.64 -8.01
CA PRO A 316 2.33 -0.81 -9.45
C PRO A 316 0.99 -0.55 -10.15
N GLY A 317 -0.14 -0.98 -9.55
CA GLY A 317 -1.46 -0.71 -10.08
C GLY A 317 -1.72 0.78 -10.24
N TRP A 318 -1.46 1.58 -9.20
CA TRP A 318 -1.58 3.04 -9.26
C TRP A 318 -0.77 3.65 -10.42
N LEU A 319 0.47 3.20 -10.58
CA LEU A 319 1.37 3.68 -11.63
C LEU A 319 0.85 3.33 -13.03
N ILE A 320 0.44 2.07 -13.24
CA ILE A 320 -0.14 1.60 -14.50
C ILE A 320 -1.40 2.41 -14.83
N GLY A 321 -2.30 2.61 -13.87
CA GLY A 321 -3.53 3.38 -14.06
C GLY A 321 -3.29 4.85 -14.37
N LEU A 322 -2.30 5.47 -13.73
CA LEU A 322 -1.94 6.86 -14.01
C LEU A 322 -1.42 7.06 -15.46
N LEU A 323 -0.78 6.04 -16.02
CA LEU A 323 -0.06 6.12 -17.30
C LEU A 323 -0.84 5.53 -18.48
N ASP A 324 -1.81 4.65 -18.23
CA ASP A 324 -2.66 4.07 -19.27
C ASP A 324 -3.70 5.10 -19.73
N THR A 325 -3.37 5.90 -20.74
CA THR A 325 -4.23 6.97 -21.28
C THR A 325 -5.41 6.45 -22.13
N GLY A 326 -5.42 5.16 -22.48
CA GLY A 326 -6.47 4.56 -23.31
C GLY A 326 -7.67 4.04 -22.53
N ALA A 327 -7.50 3.80 -21.23
CA ALA A 327 -8.52 3.23 -20.36
C ALA A 327 -9.44 4.27 -19.70
N THR A 328 -10.64 3.83 -19.33
CA THR A 328 -11.66 4.60 -18.62
C THR A 328 -12.00 3.93 -17.29
N LEU A 329 -12.41 4.72 -16.30
CA LEU A 329 -12.90 4.18 -15.03
C LEU A 329 -14.07 3.19 -15.22
N PRO A 330 -14.08 2.08 -14.46
CA PRO A 330 -15.23 1.18 -14.46
C PRO A 330 -16.43 1.83 -13.78
N ARG A 331 -17.61 1.25 -14.00
CA ARG A 331 -18.89 1.71 -13.45
C ARG A 331 -19.48 0.67 -12.52
N VAL A 332 -20.02 1.15 -11.41
CA VAL A 332 -20.83 0.31 -10.51
C VAL A 332 -22.26 0.30 -11.01
N VAL A 333 -22.74 -0.86 -11.45
CA VAL A 333 -24.09 -1.06 -12.01
C VAL A 333 -24.92 -1.86 -11.01
N GLY A 334 -26.12 -1.36 -10.68
CA GLY A 334 -27.09 -2.07 -9.85
C GLY A 334 -28.13 -2.78 -10.71
N GLY A 335 -28.29 -4.09 -10.50
CA GLY A 335 -29.35 -4.94 -11.08
C GLY A 335 -30.46 -5.28 -10.09
#